data_AF-A0A7X6X2L2-F1
#
_entry.id   AF-A0A7X6X2L2-F1
#
_cell.length_a   1.000
_cell.length_b   1.000
_cell.length_c   1.000
_cell.angle_alpha   90.00
_cell.angle_beta   90.00
_cell.angle_gamma   90.00
#
_symmetry.space_group_name_H-M   'P 1'
#
loop_
_entity.id
_entity.type
_entity.pdbx_description
1 polymer ?
#
loop_
_entity_poly.entity_id
_entity_poly.type
_entity_poly.pdbx_seq_one_letter_code
_entity_poly.pdbx_strand_id
1 'polypeptide(L)'
;MDKKTKGMLLVVAAAFFIGTEAIFAKLVYGAGVNVITTITLRFTLASLIVLPILIITGHSLRIPPGRRGMMLGLILAYIIVAALLFQAFALLPASLAIMLLYAYPSLTA
;
A
#
# COMPACT_ATOMS: atom_id res chain seq x y z
N MET A 1 22.62 -7.82 17.24
CA MET A 1 21.28 -8.38 16.98
C MET A 1 21.38 -9.35 15.82
N ASP A 2 20.89 -10.58 15.98
CA ASP A 2 20.97 -11.61 14.93
C ASP A 2 20.08 -11.25 13.71
N LYS A 3 20.45 -11.72 12.52
CA LYS A 3 19.70 -11.47 11.27
C LYS A 3 18.27 -11.98 11.37
N LYS A 4 18.04 -13.11 12.05
CA LYS A 4 16.70 -13.68 12.26
C LYS A 4 15.83 -12.75 13.12
N THR A 5 16.37 -12.24 14.22
CA THR A 5 15.65 -11.29 15.09
C THR A 5 15.31 -10.00 14.37
N LYS A 6 16.24 -9.44 13.57
CA LYS A 6 15.97 -8.23 12.77
C LYS A 6 14.86 -8.48 11.73
N GLY A 7 14.92 -9.61 11.02
CA GLY A 7 13.89 -9.99 10.06
C GLY A 7 12.51 -10.14 10.71
N MET A 8 12.46 -10.83 11.85
CA MET A 8 11.22 -11.01 12.63
C MET A 8 10.59 -9.67 13.03
N LEU A 9 11.39 -8.74 13.57
CA LEU A 9 10.91 -7.42 13.96
C LEU A 9 10.35 -6.63 12.76
N LEU A 10 11.01 -6.69 11.60
CA LEU A 10 10.54 -6.03 10.38
C LEU A 10 9.20 -6.61 9.91
N VAL A 11 9.03 -7.93 9.97
CA VAL A 11 7.76 -8.59 9.60
C VAL A 11 6.65 -8.20 10.55
N VAL A 12 6.90 -8.21 11.87
CA VAL A 12 5.90 -7.80 12.87
C VAL A 12 5.49 -6.33 12.66
N ALA A 13 6.46 -5.44 12.43
CA ALA A 13 6.16 -4.03 12.15
C ALA A 13 5.33 -3.89 10.86
N ALA A 14 5.71 -4.57 9.77
CA ALA A 14 4.96 -4.53 8.52
C ALA A 14 3.53 -5.05 8.69
N ALA A 15 3.34 -6.17 9.40
CA ALA A 15 2.03 -6.73 9.68
C ALA A 15 1.16 -5.77 10.50
N PHE A 16 1.73 -5.10 11.48
CA PHE A 16 1.03 -4.08 12.27
C PHE A 16 0.55 -2.90 11.41
N PHE A 17 1.42 -2.35 10.57
CA PHE A 17 1.05 -1.23 9.69
C PHE A 17 0.02 -1.63 8.64
N ILE A 18 0.18 -2.79 8.01
CA ILE A 18 -0.79 -3.30 7.02
C ILE A 18 -2.14 -3.59 7.69
N GLY A 19 -2.15 -4.21 8.87
CA GLY A 19 -3.39 -4.55 9.58
C GLY A 19 -4.15 -3.31 10.07
N THR A 20 -3.44 -2.28 10.52
CA THR A 20 -4.07 -1.04 11.02
C THR A 20 -4.53 -0.10 9.90
N GLU A 21 -4.05 -0.27 8.66
CA GLU A 21 -4.41 0.57 7.52
C GLU A 21 -5.92 0.68 7.30
N ALA A 22 -6.65 -0.43 7.32
CA ALA A 22 -8.08 -0.42 7.09
C ALA A 22 -8.88 0.25 8.23
N ILE A 23 -8.35 0.22 9.46
CA ILE A 23 -8.92 0.93 10.60
C ILE A 23 -8.77 2.44 10.37
N PHE A 24 -7.57 2.90 10.00
CA PHE A 24 -7.34 4.31 9.69
C PHE A 24 -8.18 4.80 8.51
N ALA A 25 -8.32 3.99 7.45
CA ALA A 25 -9.19 4.35 6.33
C ALA A 25 -10.63 4.59 6.79
N LYS A 26 -11.18 3.70 7.63
CA LYS A 26 -12.53 3.86 8.21
C LYS A 26 -12.67 5.10 9.09
N LEU A 27 -11.66 5.41 9.91
CA LEU A 27 -11.66 6.60 10.75
C LEU A 27 -11.69 7.89 9.91
N VAL A 28 -10.87 7.93 8.86
CA VAL A 28 -10.78 9.06 7.93
C VAL A 28 -12.10 9.25 7.17
N TYR A 29 -12.74 8.16 6.74
CA TYR A 29 -14.08 8.22 6.12
C TYR A 29 -15.16 8.68 7.09
N GLY A 30 -15.09 8.26 8.36
CA GLY A 30 -15.98 8.75 9.42
C GLY A 30 -15.84 10.25 9.69
N ALA A 31 -14.67 10.84 9.40
CA ALA A 31 -14.44 12.27 9.44
C ALA A 31 -14.92 13.02 8.18
N GLY A 32 -15.60 12.34 7.25
CA GLY A 32 -16.15 12.93 6.02
C GLY A 32 -15.17 13.05 4.85
N VAL A 33 -13.95 12.51 4.98
CA VAL A 33 -12.96 12.52 3.89
C VAL A 33 -13.30 11.41 2.90
N ASN A 34 -13.26 11.73 1.61
CA ASN A 34 -13.57 10.75 0.57
C ASN A 34 -12.36 9.85 0.23
N VAL A 35 -12.63 8.79 -0.54
CA VAL A 35 -11.67 7.77 -0.97
C VAL A 35 -10.50 8.37 -1.74
N ILE A 36 -10.78 9.23 -2.73
CA ILE A 36 -9.75 9.84 -3.59
C ILE A 36 -8.80 10.69 -2.76
N THR A 37 -9.33 11.59 -1.91
CA THR A 37 -8.53 12.44 -1.02
C THR A 37 -7.65 11.59 -0.09
N THR A 38 -8.20 10.49 0.45
CA THR A 38 -7.45 9.59 1.35
C THR A 38 -6.26 8.95 0.63
N ILE A 39 -6.48 8.40 -0.56
CA ILE A 39 -5.44 7.76 -1.36
C ILE A 39 -4.38 8.78 -1.80
N THR A 40 -4.82 9.96 -2.28
CA THR A 40 -3.92 11.04 -2.68
C THR A 40 -3.02 11.45 -1.52
N LEU A 41 -3.57 11.76 -0.35
CA LEU A 41 -2.78 12.15 0.82
C LEU A 41 -1.82 11.02 1.24
N ARG A 42 -2.29 9.76 1.27
CA ARG A 42 -1.45 8.60 1.63
C ARG A 42 -0.23 8.48 0.72
N PHE A 43 -0.42 8.52 -0.60
CA PHE A 43 0.69 8.39 -1.54
C PHE A 43 1.57 9.64 -1.62
N THR A 44 1.01 10.83 -1.43
CA THR A 44 1.80 12.08 -1.33
C THR A 44 2.68 12.05 -0.09
N LEU A 45 2.16 11.66 1.08
CA LEU A 45 2.97 11.53 2.29
C LEU A 45 4.05 10.46 2.13
N ALA A 46 3.69 9.30 1.56
CA ALA A 46 4.67 8.25 1.28
C ALA A 46 5.77 8.73 0.33
N SER A 47 5.43 9.47 -0.73
CA SER A 47 6.42 9.97 -1.68
C SER A 47 7.32 11.03 -1.05
N LEU A 48 6.77 11.93 -0.22
CA LEU A 48 7.54 12.92 0.54
C LEU A 48 8.51 12.29 1.55
N ILE A 49 8.27 11.06 2.01
CA ILE A 49 9.18 10.35 2.91
C ILE A 49 10.19 9.51 2.11
N VAL A 50 9.72 8.71 1.15
CA VAL A 50 10.56 7.75 0.42
C VAL A 50 11.51 8.44 -0.55
N LEU A 51 11.07 9.52 -1.22
CA LEU A 51 11.90 10.20 -2.21
C LEU A 51 13.17 10.82 -1.58
N PRO A 52 13.10 11.57 -0.45
CA PRO A 52 14.31 12.04 0.22
C PRO A 52 15.22 10.90 0.68
N ILE A 53 14.67 9.81 1.20
CA ILE A 53 15.46 8.64 1.60
C ILE A 53 16.27 8.12 0.41
N LEU A 54 15.63 7.91 -0.74
CA LEU A 54 16.30 7.43 -1.95
C LEU A 54 17.41 8.38 -2.44
N ILE A 55 17.16 9.69 -2.38
CA ILE A 55 18.14 10.72 -2.76
C ILE A 55 19.35 10.68 -1.81
N ILE A 56 19.11 10.64 -0.49
CA ILE A 56 20.16 10.63 0.54
C ILE A 56 20.98 9.33 0.48
N THR A 57 20.35 8.19 0.18
CA THR A 57 21.05 6.90 0.04
C THR A 57 21.68 6.70 -1.35
N GLY A 58 21.68 7.72 -2.21
CA GLY A 58 22.29 7.68 -3.54
C GLY A 58 21.68 6.64 -4.48
N HIS A 59 20.43 6.24 -4.26
CA HIS A 59 19.75 5.27 -5.11
C HIS A 59 19.30 5.93 -6.42
N SER A 60 19.60 5.27 -7.54
CA SER A 60 19.20 5.77 -8.86
C SER A 60 17.69 5.71 -9.04
N LEU A 61 17.09 6.85 -9.41
CA LEU A 61 15.67 6.96 -9.81
C LEU A 61 15.46 6.59 -11.29
N ARG A 62 16.52 6.24 -12.02
CA ARG A 62 16.42 5.95 -13.46
C ARG A 62 15.84 4.56 -13.70
N ILE A 63 14.73 4.53 -14.43
CA ILE A 63 14.14 3.29 -14.94
C ILE A 63 14.85 2.89 -16.24
N PRO A 64 15.41 1.67 -16.34
CA PRO A 64 15.99 1.15 -17.58
C PRO A 64 14.97 1.22 -18.73
N PRO A 65 15.34 1.73 -19.92
CA PRO A 65 14.39 1.99 -21.01
C PRO A 65 13.59 0.76 -21.42
N GLY A 66 14.24 -0.42 -21.47
CA GLY A 66 13.58 -1.70 -21.79
C GLY A 66 12.59 -2.21 -20.72
N ARG A 67 12.55 -1.62 -19.52
CA ARG A 67 11.64 -2.01 -18.43
C ARG A 67 10.53 -0.99 -18.17
N ARG A 68 10.51 0.14 -18.88
CA ARG A 68 9.53 1.22 -18.66
C ARG A 68 8.09 0.74 -18.86
N GLY A 69 7.82 0.00 -19.94
CA GLY A 69 6.47 -0.52 -20.20
C GLY A 69 5.97 -1.45 -19.09
N MET A 70 6.80 -2.40 -18.65
CA MET A 70 6.47 -3.30 -17.54
C MET A 70 6.24 -2.53 -16.24
N MET A 71 7.10 -1.56 -15.91
CA MET A 71 6.93 -0.74 -14.71
C MET A 71 5.66 0.10 -14.76
N LEU A 72 5.33 0.69 -15.91
CA LEU A 72 4.05 1.40 -16.08
C LEU A 72 2.86 0.47 -15.87
N GLY A 73 2.90 -0.75 -16.42
CA GLY A 73 1.87 -1.76 -16.19
C GLY A 73 1.69 -2.11 -14.71
N LEU A 74 2.80 -2.31 -13.98
CA LEU A 74 2.76 -2.59 -12.54
C LEU A 74 2.23 -1.41 -11.72
N ILE A 75 2.62 -0.18 -12.06
CA ILE A 75 2.11 1.03 -11.41
C ILE A 75 0.60 1.16 -11.62
N LEU A 76 0.12 0.99 -12.85
CA LEU A 76 -1.31 1.06 -13.16
C LEU A 76 -2.10 -0.03 -12.44
N ALA A 77 -1.62 -1.27 -12.48
CA ALA A 77 -2.24 -2.37 -11.75
C ALA A 77 -2.32 -2.08 -10.25
N TYR A 78 -1.25 -1.56 -9.66
CA TYR A 78 -1.22 -1.21 -8.24
C TYR A 78 -2.18 -0.06 -7.90
N ILE A 79 -2.27 0.98 -8.74
CA ILE A 79 -3.23 2.08 -8.57
C ILE A 79 -4.66 1.54 -8.58
N ILE A 80 -4.98 0.66 -9.54
CA ILE A 80 -6.32 0.07 -9.65
C ILE A 80 -6.64 -0.78 -8.42
N VAL A 81 -5.74 -1.65 -8.00
CA VAL A 81 -5.92 -2.51 -6.81
C VAL A 81 -6.10 -1.64 -5.55
N ALA A 82 -5.27 -0.62 -5.36
CA ALA A 82 -5.37 0.28 -4.22
C ALA A 82 -6.70 1.05 -4.23
N ALA A 83 -7.12 1.58 -5.38
CA ALA A 83 -8.38 2.30 -5.52
C ALA A 83 -9.58 1.40 -5.20
N LEU A 84 -9.61 0.18 -5.76
CA LEU A 84 -10.68 -0.79 -5.51
C LEU A 84 -10.73 -1.22 -4.03
N LEU A 85 -9.58 -1.45 -3.39
CA LEU A 85 -9.52 -1.83 -1.99
C LEU A 85 -10.01 -0.70 -1.07
N PHE A 86 -9.56 0.53 -1.30
CA PHE A 86 -10.00 1.69 -0.50
C PHE A 86 -11.47 2.03 -0.75
N GLN A 87 -11.97 1.80 -1.96
CA GLN A 87 -13.40 1.87 -2.26
C GLN A 87 -14.17 0.77 -1.52
N ALA A 88 -13.65 -0.46 -1.45
CA ALA A 88 -14.24 -1.54 -0.67
C ALA A 88 -14.29 -1.17 0.83
N PHE A 89 -13.27 -0.49 1.36
CA PHE A 89 -13.33 0.06 2.72
C PHE A 89 -14.39 1.15 2.88
N ALA A 90 -14.84 1.85 1.84
CA ALA A 90 -15.97 2.77 1.96
C ALA A 90 -17.31 2.02 2.04
N LEU A 91 -17.43 0.90 1.30
CA LEU A 91 -18.68 0.18 1.10
C LEU A 91 -18.93 -0.97 2.11
N LEU A 92 -17.87 -1.59 2.62
CA LEU A 92 -17.93 -2.83 3.42
C LEU A 92 -17.25 -2.64 4.78
N PRO A 93 -17.60 -3.45 5.80
CA PRO A 93 -16.76 -3.61 6.99
C PRO A 93 -15.31 -3.95 6.61
N ALA A 94 -14.34 -3.36 7.32
CA ALA A 94 -12.91 -3.51 7.02
C ALA A 94 -12.46 -4.98 6.99
N SER A 95 -12.93 -5.79 7.94
CA SER A 95 -12.62 -7.21 8.03
C SER A 95 -13.10 -7.99 6.81
N LEU A 96 -14.30 -7.71 6.30
CA LEU A 96 -14.85 -8.36 5.12
C LEU A 96 -14.08 -8.02 3.85
N ALA A 97 -13.73 -6.74 3.66
CA ALA A 97 -12.94 -6.31 2.51
C ALA A 97 -11.56 -6.98 2.46
N ILE A 98 -10.87 -7.05 3.61
CA ILE A 98 -9.56 -7.70 3.72
C ILE A 98 -9.68 -9.22 3.52
N MET A 99 -10.69 -9.85 4.13
CA MET A 99 -10.90 -11.30 4.00
C MET A 99 -11.14 -11.71 2.55
N LEU A 100 -11.95 -10.95 1.80
CA LEU A 100 -12.15 -11.17 0.37
C LEU A 100 -10.86 -11.00 -0.43
N LEU A 101 -10.06 -9.96 -0.13
CA LEU A 101 -8.77 -9.75 -0.78
C LEU A 101 -7.82 -10.92 -0.55
N TYR A 102 -7.74 -11.45 0.67
CA TYR A 102 -6.87 -12.59 0.99
C TYR A 102 -7.43 -13.94 0.52
N ALA A 103 -8.72 -14.04 0.21
CA ALA A 103 -9.30 -15.21 -0.42
C ALA A 103 -8.95 -15.33 -1.91
N TYR A 104 -8.49 -14.24 -2.56
CA TYR A 104 -8.17 -14.21 -3.99
C TYR A 104 -7.31 -15.39 -4.48
N PRO A 105 -6.19 -15.78 -3.81
CA PRO A 105 -5.37 -16.89 -4.28
C PRO A 105 -6.13 -18.22 -4.35
N SER A 106 -7.08 -18.45 -3.43
CA SER A 106 -7.92 -19.66 -3.44
C SER A 106 -9.01 -19.62 -4.52
N LEU A 107 -9.39 -18.43 -4.98
CA LEU A 107 -10.40 -18.24 -6.02
C LEU A 107 -9.82 -18.32 -7.44
N THR A 108 -8.51 -18.08 -7.60
CA THR A 108 -7.82 -18.07 -8.91
C THR A 108 -6.82 -19.20 -9.12
N ALA A 109 -6.60 -20.06 -8.12
CA ALA A 109 -5.80 -21.28 -8.24
C ALA A 109 -6.55 -22.36 -9.02
#